data_AF-A0AAN7AD69-F1
#
_entry.id   AF-A0AAN7AD69-F1
#
_cell.length_a   1.000
_cell.length_b   1.000
_cell.length_c   1.000
_cell.angle_alpha   90.00
_cell.angle_beta   90.00
_cell.angle_gamma   90.00
#
_symmetry.space_group_name_H-M   'P 1'
#
loop_
_entity.id
_entity.type
_entity.pdbx_description
1 polymer ?
#
loop_
_entity_poly.entity_id
_entity_poly.type
_entity_poly.pdbx_seq_one_letter_code
_entity_poly.pdbx_strand_id
1 'polypeptide(L)'
;DPISTTTKTLKETYKFWFCLLSETTLPVNTRHTDIRWIKAFQHLDAIIGANMPLHTRLAYFRLDYVLESLKASVQADRRCGRVTPVTGRRNANVAMDIYVKAQPGMNHVRLMRKQLNKRLCISKRWARLSGRRPLLLSLYPATAERLVY
;
A
#
# COMPACT_ATOMS: atom_id res chain seq x y z
N ASP A 1 29.21 14.66 -13.90
CA ASP A 1 29.63 13.26 -13.98
C ASP A 1 28.41 12.35 -13.77
N PRO A 2 27.96 11.57 -14.77
CA PRO A 2 26.69 10.85 -14.71
C PRO A 2 26.63 9.80 -13.60
N ILE A 3 27.76 9.14 -13.32
CA ILE A 3 27.89 8.04 -12.36
C ILE A 3 27.66 8.51 -10.92
N SER A 4 28.14 9.72 -10.57
CA SER A 4 27.98 10.27 -9.22
C SER A 4 26.52 10.67 -8.95
N THR A 5 25.83 11.23 -9.95
CA THR A 5 24.40 11.55 -9.88
C THR A 5 23.55 10.30 -9.69
N THR A 6 23.78 9.24 -10.49
CA THR A 6 23.04 7.98 -10.37
C THR A 6 23.24 7.31 -9.01
N THR A 7 24.46 7.34 -8.48
CA THR A 7 24.79 6.77 -7.17
C THR A 7 24.09 7.52 -6.03
N LYS A 8 24.02 8.86 -6.11
CA LYS A 8 23.31 9.69 -5.13
C LYS A 8 21.80 9.39 -5.14
N THR A 9 21.18 9.37 -6.32
CA THR A 9 19.75 9.05 -6.47
C THR A 9 19.40 7.66 -5.94
N LEU A 10 20.27 6.67 -6.16
CA LEU A 10 20.05 5.32 -5.64
C LEU A 10 20.13 5.26 -4.11
N LYS A 11 21.10 5.95 -3.49
CA LYS A 11 21.22 6.04 -2.03
C LYS A 11 19.99 6.70 -1.40
N GLU A 12 19.51 7.79 -1.97
CA GLU A 12 18.30 8.48 -1.50
C GLU A 12 17.06 7.59 -1.64
N THR A 13 16.93 6.91 -2.79
CA THR A 13 15.84 5.94 -3.03
C THR A 13 15.87 4.81 -2.01
N TYR A 14 17.05 4.26 -1.72
CA TYR A 14 17.21 3.18 -0.75
C TYR A 14 16.85 3.64 0.66
N LYS A 15 17.31 4.83 1.07
CA LYS A 15 16.97 5.42 2.36
C LYS A 15 15.46 5.62 2.51
N PHE A 16 14.83 6.21 1.50
CA PHE A 16 13.37 6.37 1.46
C PHE A 16 12.66 5.01 1.55
N TRP A 17 13.09 4.03 0.75
CA TRP A 17 12.51 2.69 0.74
C TRP A 17 12.59 2.01 2.10
N PHE A 18 13.74 2.13 2.78
CA PHE A 18 13.92 1.58 4.12
C PHE A 18 12.97 2.23 5.14
N CYS A 19 12.86 3.56 5.15
CA CYS A 19 11.90 4.28 6.01
C CYS A 19 10.44 3.89 5.69
N LEU A 20 10.11 3.74 4.41
CA LEU A 20 8.78 3.30 4.01
C LEU A 20 8.48 1.88 4.51
N LEU A 21 9.47 0.98 4.45
CA LEU A 21 9.32 -0.38 4.96
C LEU A 21 9.13 -0.41 6.48
N SER A 22 9.87 0.40 7.24
CA SER A 22 9.75 0.43 8.71
C SER A 22 8.36 0.88 9.16
N GLU A 23 7.76 1.84 8.47
CA GLU A 23 6.43 2.37 8.81
C GLU A 23 5.27 1.48 8.35
N THR A 24 5.49 0.62 7.35
CA THR A 24 4.40 -0.13 6.70
C THR A 24 4.51 -1.64 6.84
N THR A 25 5.58 -2.16 7.45
CA THR A 25 5.73 -3.60 7.68
C THR A 25 5.29 -3.93 9.09
N LEU A 26 4.16 -4.64 9.18
CA LEU A 26 3.61 -5.07 10.46
C LEU A 26 4.06 -6.50 10.78
N PRO A 27 4.23 -6.86 12.07
CA PRO A 27 4.53 -8.24 12.47
C PRO A 27 3.51 -9.25 11.95
N VAL A 28 3.96 -10.47 11.65
CA VAL A 28 3.13 -11.55 11.03
C VAL A 28 1.87 -11.88 11.84
N ASN A 29 1.91 -11.73 13.16
CA ASN A 29 0.79 -12.02 14.07
C ASN A 29 -0.05 -10.78 14.42
N THR A 30 0.08 -9.69 13.68
CA THR A 30 -0.69 -8.48 13.93
C THR A 30 -2.16 -8.74 13.63
N ARG A 31 -3.03 -8.51 14.61
CA ARG A 31 -4.49 -8.69 14.47
C ARG A 31 -5.06 -7.67 13.50
N HIS A 32 -6.16 -8.01 12.83
CA HIS A 32 -6.79 -7.09 11.87
C HIS A 32 -7.37 -5.82 12.54
N THR A 33 -7.62 -5.86 13.84
CA THR A 33 -8.11 -4.71 14.63
C THR A 33 -7.02 -3.78 15.13
N ASP A 34 -5.74 -4.11 14.88
CA ASP A 34 -4.61 -3.31 15.36
C ASP A 34 -4.57 -1.94 14.67
N ILE A 35 -4.41 -0.88 15.46
CA ILE A 35 -4.37 0.51 14.97
C ILE A 35 -3.22 0.77 13.98
N ARG A 36 -2.17 -0.05 14.01
CA ARG A 36 -1.03 0.04 13.08
C ARG A 36 -1.44 -0.12 11.63
N TRP A 37 -2.53 -0.84 11.32
CA TRP A 37 -3.05 -0.92 9.95
C TRP A 37 -3.53 0.44 9.46
N ILE A 38 -4.26 1.17 10.31
CA ILE A 38 -4.74 2.52 10.00
C ILE A 38 -3.56 3.48 9.80
N LYS A 39 -2.57 3.43 10.70
CA LYS A 39 -1.36 4.27 10.59
C LYS A 39 -0.58 4.00 9.31
N ALA A 40 -0.42 2.73 8.94
CA ALA A 40 0.26 2.35 7.70
C ALA A 40 -0.47 2.88 6.45
N PHE A 41 -1.80 2.78 6.40
CA PHE A 41 -2.59 3.35 5.30
C PHE A 41 -2.48 4.87 5.23
N GLN A 42 -2.58 5.56 6.37
CA GLN A 42 -2.44 7.02 6.43
C GLN A 42 -1.06 7.48 5.94
N HIS A 43 0.00 6.80 6.38
CA HIS A 43 1.36 7.11 5.94
C HIS A 43 1.53 6.93 4.43
N LEU A 44 1.01 5.83 3.87
CA LEU A 44 1.04 5.57 2.43
C LEU A 44 0.23 6.61 1.64
N ASP A 45 -0.94 6.98 2.13
CA ASP A 45 -1.81 7.96 1.47
C ASP A 45 -1.18 9.35 1.45
N ALA A 46 -0.47 9.73 2.53
CA ALA A 46 0.29 10.99 2.58
C ALA A 46 1.38 11.02 1.50
N ILE A 47 2.13 9.94 1.32
CA ILE A 47 3.18 9.84 0.29
C ILE A 47 2.57 9.89 -1.11
N ILE A 48 1.50 9.13 -1.35
CA ILE A 48 0.80 9.13 -2.65
C ILE A 48 0.25 10.53 -2.96
N GLY A 49 -0.29 11.22 -1.95
CA GLY A 49 -0.82 12.58 -2.08
C GLY A 49 0.23 13.65 -2.36
N ALA A 50 1.46 13.47 -1.84
CA ALA A 50 2.58 14.38 -2.11
C ALA A 50 3.08 14.35 -3.57
N ASN A 51 2.65 13.34 -4.35
CA ASN A 51 2.89 13.22 -5.79
C ASN A 51 4.36 13.30 -6.23
N MET A 52 5.29 12.83 -5.39
CA MET A 52 6.69 12.69 -5.75
C MET A 52 6.88 11.40 -6.55
N PRO A 53 7.21 11.44 -7.86
CA PRO A 53 6.98 10.31 -8.77
C PRO A 53 7.53 8.98 -8.28
N LEU A 54 8.81 8.92 -7.89
CA LEU A 54 9.42 7.68 -7.42
C LEU A 54 8.84 7.19 -6.08
N HIS A 55 8.64 8.10 -5.12
CA HIS A 55 8.08 7.77 -3.82
C HIS A 55 6.64 7.26 -3.96
N THR A 56 5.83 7.90 -4.81
CA THR A 56 4.47 7.49 -5.12
C THR A 56 4.42 6.07 -5.68
N ARG A 57 5.33 5.70 -6.58
CA ARG A 57 5.41 4.33 -7.15
C ARG A 57 5.72 3.29 -6.07
N LEU A 58 6.71 3.57 -5.23
CA LEU A 58 7.08 2.69 -4.11
C LEU A 58 5.97 2.60 -3.05
N ALA A 59 5.24 3.69 -2.80
CA ALA A 59 4.08 3.69 -1.93
C ALA A 59 2.93 2.88 -2.52
N TYR A 60 2.66 2.98 -3.82
CA TYR A 60 1.68 2.12 -4.49
C TYR A 60 2.03 0.64 -4.42
N PHE A 61 3.31 0.29 -4.56
CA PHE A 61 3.77 -1.08 -4.33
C PHE A 61 3.47 -1.53 -2.89
N ARG A 62 3.83 -0.71 -1.90
CA ARG A 62 3.61 -1.03 -0.49
C ARG A 62 2.14 -1.08 -0.10
N LEU A 63 1.29 -0.28 -0.72
CA LEU A 63 -0.14 -0.30 -0.51
C LEU A 63 -0.75 -1.67 -0.86
N ASP A 64 -0.31 -2.30 -1.95
CA ASP A 64 -0.77 -3.63 -2.35
C ASP A 64 -0.32 -4.66 -1.30
N TYR A 65 0.96 -4.60 -0.92
CA TYR A 65 1.52 -5.48 0.10
C TYR A 65 0.81 -5.37 1.45
N VAL A 66 0.55 -4.15 1.94
CA VAL A 66 -0.14 -3.89 3.20
C VAL A 66 -1.58 -4.42 3.12
N LEU A 67 -2.27 -4.20 2.00
CA LEU A 67 -3.63 -4.69 1.82
C LEU A 67 -3.69 -6.22 1.83
N GLU A 68 -2.79 -6.90 1.11
CA GLU A 68 -2.75 -8.37 1.11
C GLU A 68 -2.35 -8.94 2.47
N SER A 69 -1.41 -8.29 3.18
CA SER A 69 -1.04 -8.65 4.56
C SER A 69 -2.23 -8.51 5.52
N LEU A 70 -3.01 -7.45 5.39
CA LEU A 70 -4.23 -7.26 6.18
C LEU A 70 -5.29 -8.32 5.85
N LYS A 71 -5.48 -8.66 4.57
CA LYS A 71 -6.42 -9.74 4.19
C LYS A 71 -6.01 -11.08 4.79
N ALA A 72 -4.71 -11.39 4.82
CA ALA A 72 -4.18 -12.58 5.46
C ALA A 72 -4.39 -12.56 6.98
N SER A 73 -4.17 -11.40 7.63
CA SER A 73 -4.48 -11.21 9.05
C SER A 73 -5.98 -11.42 9.35
N VAL A 74 -6.88 -10.83 8.56
CA VAL A 74 -8.33 -11.06 8.67
C VAL A 74 -8.68 -12.54 8.50
N GLN A 75 -8.02 -13.24 7.56
CA GLN A 75 -8.23 -14.66 7.36
C GLN A 75 -7.82 -15.48 8.58
N ALA A 76 -6.67 -15.18 9.17
CA ALA A 76 -6.18 -15.84 10.38
C ALA A 76 -7.12 -15.60 11.56
N ASP A 77 -7.54 -14.35 11.78
CA ASP A 77 -8.47 -14.00 12.85
C ASP A 77 -9.85 -14.66 12.65
N ARG A 78 -10.31 -14.78 11.40
CA ARG A 78 -11.55 -15.51 11.08
C ARG A 78 -11.44 -17.01 11.40
N ARG A 79 -10.31 -17.65 11.06
CA ARG A 79 -10.07 -19.06 11.41
C ARG A 79 -10.05 -19.29 12.93
N CYS A 80 -9.61 -18.30 13.69
CA CYS A 80 -9.63 -18.34 15.15
C CYS A 80 -10.97 -17.89 15.78
N GLY A 81 -12.03 -17.70 14.99
CA GLY A 81 -13.34 -17.28 15.50
C GLY A 81 -13.43 -15.81 15.97
N ARG A 82 -12.42 -14.98 15.66
CA ARG A 82 -12.36 -13.57 16.09
C ARG A 82 -13.02 -12.59 15.12
N VAL A 83 -13.49 -13.09 13.96
CA VAL A 83 -14.26 -12.32 12.98
C VAL A 83 -15.60 -13.00 12.82
N THR A 84 -16.67 -12.30 13.17
CA THR A 84 -18.04 -12.80 13.00
C THR A 84 -18.29 -13.14 11.53
N PRO A 85 -18.72 -14.38 11.21
CA PRO A 85 -19.11 -14.74 9.87
C PRO A 85 -20.36 -13.96 9.47
N VAL A 86 -20.30 -13.27 8.33
CA VAL A 86 -21.44 -12.56 7.75
C VAL A 86 -21.51 -12.94 6.28
N THR A 87 -22.67 -13.41 5.84
CA THR A 87 -22.92 -13.82 4.45
C THR A 87 -22.54 -12.69 3.50
N GLY A 88 -21.77 -13.02 2.46
CA GLY A 88 -21.28 -12.04 1.48
C GLY A 88 -20.09 -11.17 1.94
N ARG A 89 -19.70 -11.19 3.22
CA ARG A 89 -18.57 -10.38 3.74
C ARG A 89 -17.24 -11.13 3.67
N ARG A 90 -16.48 -10.91 2.61
CA ARG A 90 -15.15 -11.52 2.40
C ARG A 90 -14.05 -10.74 3.12
N ASN A 91 -12.85 -11.33 3.24
CA ASN A 91 -11.69 -10.68 3.88
C ASN A 91 -11.36 -9.33 3.23
N ALA A 92 -11.53 -9.24 1.91
CA ALA A 92 -11.35 -8.00 1.17
C ALA A 92 -12.34 -6.89 1.60
N ASN A 93 -13.58 -7.24 1.97
CA ASN A 93 -14.55 -6.27 2.48
C ASN A 93 -14.08 -5.70 3.83
N VAL A 94 -13.62 -6.56 4.74
CA VAL A 94 -13.12 -6.14 6.06
C VAL A 94 -11.86 -5.27 5.92
N ALA A 95 -10.92 -5.67 5.06
CA ALA A 95 -9.72 -4.88 4.79
C ALA A 95 -10.07 -3.50 4.19
N MET A 96 -11.04 -3.46 3.28
CA MET A 96 -11.54 -2.20 2.72
C MET A 96 -12.23 -1.33 3.76
N ASP A 97 -13.01 -1.90 4.68
CA ASP A 97 -13.65 -1.17 5.78
C ASP A 97 -12.58 -0.50 6.68
N ILE A 98 -11.49 -1.21 6.98
CA ILE A 98 -10.35 -0.67 7.74
C ILE A 98 -9.67 0.45 6.96
N TYR A 99 -9.46 0.26 5.65
CA TYR A 99 -8.84 1.30 4.82
C TYR A 99 -9.70 2.56 4.73
N VAL A 100 -11.03 2.42 4.64
CA VAL A 100 -11.98 3.54 4.72
C VAL A 100 -11.89 4.23 6.07
N LYS A 101 -11.79 3.49 7.18
CA LYS A 101 -11.60 4.06 8.53
C LYS A 101 -10.30 4.86 8.67
N ALA A 102 -9.30 4.56 7.85
CA ALA A 102 -8.04 5.29 7.86
C ALA A 102 -8.14 6.68 7.20
N GLN A 103 -9.20 6.95 6.41
CA GLN A 103 -9.35 8.20 5.68
C GLN A 103 -9.88 9.33 6.57
N PRO A 104 -9.39 10.57 6.39
CA PRO A 104 -9.96 11.73 7.05
C PRO A 104 -11.35 12.06 6.47
N GLY A 105 -12.34 12.30 7.35
CA GLY A 105 -13.69 12.72 6.98
C GLY A 105 -14.57 11.61 6.38
N MET A 106 -15.53 11.09 7.13
CA MET A 106 -16.44 10.01 6.69
C MET A 106 -17.70 10.51 5.98
N ASN A 107 -17.69 11.72 5.42
CA ASN A 107 -18.91 12.41 4.97
C ASN A 107 -19.54 11.73 3.73
N HIS A 108 -18.76 11.00 2.92
CA HIS A 108 -19.26 10.28 1.72
C HIS A 108 -18.60 8.91 1.52
N VAL A 109 -18.94 7.93 2.36
CA VAL A 109 -18.36 6.56 2.34
C VAL A 109 -18.40 5.89 0.96
N ARG A 110 -19.48 6.05 0.19
CA ARG A 110 -19.58 5.43 -1.15
C ARG A 110 -18.58 6.01 -2.14
N LEU A 111 -18.42 7.34 -2.15
CA LEU A 111 -17.46 8.03 -3.00
C LEU A 111 -16.03 7.68 -2.58
N MET A 112 -15.76 7.67 -1.27
CA MET A 112 -14.49 7.24 -0.68
C MET A 112 -14.11 5.84 -1.16
N ARG A 113 -15.02 4.87 -1.07
CA ARG A 113 -14.78 3.51 -1.54
C ARG A 113 -14.43 3.45 -3.03
N LYS A 114 -15.10 4.24 -3.86
CA LYS A 114 -14.81 4.32 -5.31
C LYS A 114 -13.39 4.84 -5.55
N GLN A 115 -12.98 5.89 -4.84
CA GLN A 115 -11.63 6.46 -4.94
C GLN A 115 -10.55 5.47 -4.46
N LEU A 116 -10.76 4.86 -3.29
CA LEU A 116 -9.86 3.86 -2.75
C LEU A 116 -9.75 2.63 -3.67
N ASN A 117 -10.86 2.17 -4.27
CA ASN A 117 -10.80 1.08 -5.26
C ASN A 117 -9.95 1.46 -6.48
N LYS A 118 -10.08 2.69 -7.00
CA LYS A 118 -9.22 3.18 -8.10
C LYS A 118 -7.74 3.17 -7.68
N ARG A 119 -7.45 3.64 -6.46
CA ARG A 119 -6.10 3.63 -5.88
C ARG A 119 -5.55 2.20 -5.76
N LEU A 120 -6.35 1.25 -5.31
CA LEU A 120 -5.98 -0.17 -5.21
C LEU A 120 -5.77 -0.83 -6.58
N CYS A 121 -6.50 -0.40 -7.62
CA CYS A 121 -6.24 -0.87 -8.99
C CYS A 121 -4.87 -0.40 -9.50
N ILE A 122 -4.51 0.87 -9.27
CA ILE A 122 -3.19 1.41 -9.62
C ILE A 122 -2.09 0.70 -8.83
N SER A 123 -2.31 0.53 -7.52
CA SER A 123 -1.43 -0.22 -6.61
C SER A 123 -1.10 -1.62 -7.13
N LYS A 124 -2.12 -2.39 -7.55
CA LYS A 124 -1.94 -3.72 -8.14
C LYS A 124 -1.13 -3.71 -9.43
N ARG A 125 -1.32 -2.70 -10.29
CA ARG A 125 -0.54 -2.57 -11.53
C ARG A 125 0.94 -2.34 -11.21
N TRP A 126 1.25 -1.45 -10.28
CA TRP A 126 2.63 -1.24 -9.80
C TRP A 126 3.24 -2.48 -9.15
N ALA A 127 2.47 -3.20 -8.32
CA ALA A 127 2.91 -4.44 -7.68
C ALA A 127 3.23 -5.54 -8.71
N ARG A 128 2.38 -5.71 -9.71
CA ARG A 128 2.61 -6.67 -10.80
C ARG A 128 3.84 -6.31 -11.63
N LEU A 129 4.00 -5.03 -11.97
CA LEU A 129 5.11 -4.56 -12.80
C LEU A 129 6.47 -4.74 -12.11
N SER A 130 6.54 -4.44 -10.83
CA SER A 130 7.79 -4.55 -10.06
C SER A 130 8.08 -5.96 -9.55
N GLY A 131 7.06 -6.83 -9.49
CA GLY A 131 7.19 -8.17 -8.94
C GLY A 131 7.75 -8.15 -7.51
N ARG A 132 8.88 -8.82 -7.28
CA ARG A 132 9.57 -8.81 -5.97
C ARG A 132 10.65 -7.73 -5.84
N ARG A 133 10.80 -6.86 -6.85
CA ARG A 133 11.93 -5.94 -6.99
C ARG A 133 11.46 -4.49 -7.17
N PRO A 134 10.86 -3.87 -6.13
CA PRO A 134 10.28 -2.53 -6.22
C PRO A 134 11.30 -1.44 -6.57
N LEU A 135 12.57 -1.62 -6.21
CA LEU A 135 13.63 -0.67 -6.55
C LEU A 135 13.92 -0.60 -8.06
N LEU A 136 13.54 -1.59 -8.87
CA LEU A 136 13.69 -1.50 -10.33
C LEU A 136 12.82 -0.39 -10.93
N LEU A 137 11.78 0.06 -10.23
CA LEU A 137 10.93 1.18 -10.65
C LEU A 137 11.68 2.52 -10.71
N SER A 138 12.87 2.64 -10.09
CA SER A 138 13.72 3.82 -10.20
C SER A 138 14.57 3.83 -11.47
N LEU A 139 14.81 2.66 -12.09
CA LEU A 139 15.70 2.54 -13.26
C LEU A 139 14.96 2.79 -14.59
N TYR A 140 13.66 2.51 -14.64
CA TYR A 140 12.86 2.62 -15.87
C TYR A 140 11.58 3.44 -15.67
N PRO A 141 11.68 4.73 -15.31
CA PRO A 141 10.54 5.54 -14.89
C PRO A 141 9.47 5.71 -15.96
N ALA A 142 9.86 6.09 -17.20
CA ALA A 142 8.92 6.38 -18.28
C ALA A 142 8.19 5.13 -18.78
N THR A 143 8.92 4.03 -18.97
CA THR A 143 8.34 2.75 -19.40
C THR A 143 7.35 2.22 -18.35
N ALA A 144 7.69 2.38 -17.08
CA ALA A 144 6.84 1.91 -15.99
C ALA A 144 5.52 2.68 -15.92
N GLU A 145 5.53 4.01 -16.09
CA GLU A 145 4.31 4.81 -16.10
C GLU A 145 3.37 4.44 -17.24
N ARG A 146 3.89 4.24 -18.45
CA ARG A 146 3.11 3.83 -19.62
C ARG A 146 2.40 2.48 -19.46
N LEU A 147 2.95 1.58 -18.64
CA LEU A 147 2.35 0.27 -18.38
C LEU A 147 1.29 0.31 -17.27
N VAL A 148 1.32 1.34 -16.43
CA VAL A 148 0.43 1.44 -15.26
C VAL A 148 -0.80 2.29 -15.56
N TYR A 149 -0.65 3.42 -16.27
CA TYR A 149 -1.73 4.34 -16.57
C TYR A 149 -2.29 4.13 -17.97
#